data_AF-A0A261RE37-F1
#
_entry.id   AF-A0A261RE37-F1
#
_cell.length_a   1.000
_cell.length_b   1.000
_cell.length_c   1.000
_cell.angle_alpha   90.00
_cell.angle_beta   90.00
_cell.angle_gamma   90.00
#
_symmetry.space_group_name_H-M   'P 1'
#
loop_
_entity.id
_entity.type
_entity.pdbx_description
1 polymer ?
#
loop_
_entity_poly.entity_id
_entity_poly.type
_entity_poly.pdbx_seq_one_letter_code
_entity_poly.pdbx_strand_id
1 'polypeptide(L)' 'MNSGRDGRTVQHGGSFYHFRTVEQATGFYRGIQEGKSVESCRQRWRPSLVQVAVAPRVAPLAGQPAPPN' A
#
# COMPACT_ATOMS: atom_id res chain seq x y z
N MET A 1 -17.14 -9.01 2.54
CA MET A 1 -15.70 -8.92 2.87
C MET A 1 -14.96 -9.96 2.05
N ASN A 2 -14.29 -9.57 0.98
CA ASN A 2 -13.51 -10.50 0.14
C ASN A 2 -12.05 -10.45 0.62
N SER A 3 -11.82 -11.01 1.80
CA SER A 3 -10.47 -11.33 2.26
C SER A 3 -10.00 -12.47 1.38
N GLY A 4 -8.95 -12.29 0.57
CA GLY A 4 -8.33 -13.39 -0.16
C GLY A 4 -8.18 -14.59 0.76
N ARG A 5 -8.61 -15.78 0.30
CA ARG A 5 -8.96 -17.03 1.01
C ARG A 5 -8.12 -17.48 2.22
N ASP A 6 -7.00 -16.83 2.54
CA ASP A 6 -6.09 -17.18 3.64
C ASP A 6 -6.12 -16.21 4.83
N GLY A 7 -6.80 -15.06 4.76
CA GLY A 7 -6.80 -14.06 5.86
C GLY A 7 -5.44 -13.36 6.08
N ARG A 8 -4.51 -13.54 5.14
CA ARG A 8 -3.14 -12.98 5.16
C ARG A 8 -3.00 -11.68 4.37
N THR A 9 -4.09 -11.18 3.81
CA THR A 9 -4.10 -9.98 2.97
C THR A 9 -4.93 -8.88 3.63
N VAL A 10 -4.36 -7.69 3.75
CA VAL A 10 -5.04 -6.48 4.24
C VAL A 10 -5.21 -5.51 3.07
N GLN A 11 -6.43 -5.02 2.86
CA GLN A 11 -6.71 -3.95 1.90
C GLN A 11 -6.86 -2.63 2.65
N HIS A 12 -6.12 -1.60 2.25
CA HIS A 12 -6.22 -0.26 2.84
C HIS A 12 -5.88 0.82 1.80
N GLY A 13 -6.73 1.85 1.68
CA GLY A 13 -6.50 2.97 0.76
C GLY A 13 -6.33 2.55 -0.71
N GLY A 14 -7.08 1.53 -1.15
CA GLY A 14 -6.94 0.93 -2.49
C GLY A 14 -5.72 0.03 -2.67
N SER A 15 -4.80 0.01 -1.70
CA SER A 15 -3.60 -0.84 -1.73
C SER A 15 -3.84 -2.19 -1.04
N PHE A 16 -3.16 -3.23 -1.50
CA PHE A 16 -3.19 -4.57 -0.94
C PHE A 16 -1.83 -4.94 -0.32
N TYR A 17 -1.87 -5.41 0.91
CA TYR A 17 -0.70 -5.82 1.69
C TYR A 17 -0.81 -7.31 2.00
N HIS A 18 0.13 -8.10 1.48
CA HIS A 18 0.19 -9.54 1.73
C HIS A 18 1.27 -9.86 2.76
N PHE A 19 0.89 -10.65 3.75
CA PHE A 19 1.74 -11.09 4.85
C PHE A 19 1.98 -12.60 4.80
N ARG A 20 3.05 -13.06 5.46
CA ARG A 20 3.34 -14.50 5.55
C ARG A 20 2.36 -15.21 6.46
N THR A 21 1.92 -14.53 7.51
CA THR A 21 1.03 -15.09 8.53
C THR A 21 -0.19 -14.21 8.77
N VAL A 22 -1.27 -14.84 9.24
CA VAL A 22 -2.52 -14.16 9.61
C VAL A 22 -2.29 -13.23 10.80
N GLU A 23 -1.39 -13.60 11.72
CA GLU A 23 -1.03 -12.76 12.88
C GLU A 23 -0.40 -11.44 12.46
N GLN A 24 0.50 -11.46 11.46
CA GLN A 24 1.07 -10.23 10.91
C GLN A 24 0.02 -9.37 10.22
N ALA A 25 -0.85 -9.98 9.42
CA ALA A 25 -1.96 -9.27 8.78
C ALA A 25 -2.91 -8.63 9.81
N THR A 26 -3.24 -9.37 10.86
CA THR A 26 -4.10 -8.89 11.95
C THR A 26 -3.44 -7.76 12.73
N GLY A 27 -2.15 -7.89 13.07
CA GLY A 27 -1.38 -6.85 13.76
C GLY A 27 -1.23 -5.57 12.93
N PHE A 28 -1.04 -5.73 11.62
CA PHE A 28 -1.00 -4.61 10.68
C PHE A 28 -2.35 -3.90 10.58
N TYR A 29 -3.44 -4.66 10.42
CA TYR A 29 -4.80 -4.12 10.35
C TYR A 29 -5.18 -3.38 11.63
N ARG A 30 -4.89 -3.95 12.80
CA ARG A 30 -5.11 -3.28 14.10
C ARG A 30 -4.31 -1.99 14.21
N GLY A 31 -3.03 -1.98 13.80
CA GLY A 31 -2.22 -0.77 13.85
C GLY A 31 -2.82 0.38 13.04
N ILE A 32 -3.36 0.08 11.87
CA ILE A 32 -4.06 1.06 11.04
C ILE A 32 -5.35 1.54 11.72
N GLN A 33 -6.14 0.63 12.32
CA GLN A 33 -7.36 1.00 13.06
C GLN A 33 -7.07 1.88 14.28
N GLU A 34 -5.94 1.70 14.94
CA GLU A 34 -5.47 2.56 16.04
C GLU A 34 -5.00 3.95 15.55
N GLY A 35 -5.04 4.23 14.25
CA GLY A 35 -4.63 5.51 13.67
C GLY A 35 -3.12 5.62 13.40
N LYS A 36 -2.37 4.51 13.44
CA LYS A 36 -0.94 4.52 13.09
C LYS A 36 -0.78 4.63 11.57
N SER A 37 0.24 5.36 11.15
CA SER A 37 0.57 5.50 9.73
C SER A 37 0.91 4.15 9.09
N VAL A 38 0.41 3.96 7.87
CA VAL A 38 0.68 2.77 7.05
C VAL A 38 2.17 2.52 6.90
N GLU A 39 2.98 3.58 6.78
CA GLU A 39 4.44 3.50 6.68
C GLU A 39 5.07 2.90 7.95
N SER A 40 4.66 3.36 9.13
CA SER A 40 5.11 2.81 10.42
C SER A 40 4.68 1.35 10.58
N CYS A 41 3.46 1.02 10.18
CA CYS A 41 2.98 -0.36 10.17
C CYS A 41 3.78 -1.25 9.19
N ARG A 42 4.16 -0.74 8.02
CA ARG A 42 5.00 -1.45 7.04
C ARG A 42 6.40 -1.71 7.57
N GLN A 43 7.01 -0.73 8.23
CA GLN A 43 8.34 -0.90 8.84
C GLN A 43 8.33 -1.96 9.95
N ARG A 44 7.27 -1.97 10.79
CA ARG A 44 7.15 -2.92 11.90
C ARG A 44 6.82 -4.34 11.47
N TRP A 45 5.87 -4.51 10.55
CA TRP A 45 5.34 -5.82 10.17
C TRP A 45 5.93 -6.40 8.88
N ARG A 46 6.69 -5.60 8.11
CA ARG A 46 7.45 -5.98 6.91
C ARG A 46 6.66 -6.94 5.98
N PRO A 47 5.56 -6.47 5.37
CA PRO A 47 4.78 -7.28 4.43
C PRO A 47 5.68 -7.88 3.35
N SER A 48 5.40 -9.14 2.99
CA SER A 48 6.20 -9.84 1.98
C SER A 48 5.92 -9.35 0.57
N LEU A 49 4.69 -8.90 0.31
CA LEU A 49 4.31 -8.34 -0.97
C LEU A 49 3.34 -7.18 -0.73
N VAL A 50 3.60 -6.05 -1.40
CA VAL A 50 2.77 -4.85 -1.31
C VAL A 50 2.36 -4.45 -2.72
N GLN A 51 1.07 -4.58 -3.02
CA GLN A 51 0.48 -4.04 -4.25
C GLN A 51 -0.13 -2.69 -3.90
N VAL A 52 0.65 -1.62 -4.05
CA VAL A 52 0.13 -0.27 -3.90
C VAL A 52 -0.72 0.03 -5.12
N ALA A 53 -1.95 0.52 -4.94
CA ALA A 53 -2.68 1.14 -6.03
C ALA A 53 -1.90 2.41 -6.41
N VAL A 54 -1.01 2.28 -7.40
CA VAL A 54 -0.43 3.44 -8.07
C VAL A 54 -1.58 4.16 -8.74
N ALA A 55 -1.98 5.29 -8.18
CA ALA A 55 -2.62 6.31 -9.00
C ALA A 55 -1.62 6.62 -10.12
N PRO A 56 -2.03 6.63 -11.41
CA PRO A 56 -1.13 6.97 -12.49
C PRO A 56 -0.64 8.40 -12.27
N ARG A 57 0.54 8.54 -11.67
CA ARG A 57 1.28 9.79 -11.65
C ARG A 57 1.67 10.00 -13.10
N VAL A 58 0.92 10.89 -13.75
CA VAL A 58 1.18 11.49 -15.06
C VAL A 58 2.67 11.42 -15.36
N ALA A 59 3.04 10.62 -16.36
CA ALA A 59 4.39 10.60 -16.89
C ALA A 59 4.75 12.05 -17.25
N PRO A 60 5.91 12.59 -16.86
CA PRO A 60 6.32 13.89 -17.37
C PRO A 60 6.47 13.74 -18.88
N LEU A 61 5.61 14.41 -19.64
CA LEU A 61 5.82 14.67 -21.07
C LEU A 61 7.09 15.51 -21.17
N ALA A 62 8.24 14.82 -21.18
CA ALA A 62 9.52 15.41 -21.48
C ALA A 62 9.50 15.82 -22.96
N GLY A 63 9.55 17.13 -23.20
CA GLY A 63 9.82 17.69 -24.51
C GLY A 63 8.66 18.46 -25.13
N GLN A 64 8.31 19.60 -24.54
CA GLN A 64 7.73 20.68 -25.33
C GLN A 64 8.68 21.89 -25.24
N PRO A 65 9.21 22.39 -26.37
CA PRO A 65 10.24 23.43 -26.38
C PRO A 65 9.68 24.77 -25.92
N ALA A 66 10.49 25.52 -25.17
CA ALA A 66 10.13 26.85 -24.66
C ALA A 66 9.78 27.84 -25.80
N PRO A 67 8.74 28.66 -25.66
CA PRO A 67 8.54 29.78 -26.58
C PRO A 67 9.48 30.94 -26.21
N PRO A 68 10.01 31.69 -27.20
CA PRO A 68 10.84 32.86 -26.96
C PRO A 68 9.97 34.12 -26.76
N ASN A 69 10.29 34.91 -25.73
CA ASN A 69 10.51 36.37 -25.82
C ASN A 69 11.02 36.92 -24.48
#